data_AF-A0A940AWA5-F1
#
_entry.id   AF-A0A940AWA5-F1
#
_cell.length_a   1.000
_cell.length_b   1.000
_cell.length_c   1.000
_cell.angle_alpha   90.00
_cell.angle_beta   90.00
_cell.angle_gamma   90.00
#
_symmetry.space_group_name_H-M   'P 1'
#
loop_
_entity.id
_entity.type
_entity.pdbx_description
1 polymer ?
#
loop_
_entity_poly.entity_id
_entity_poly.type
_entity_poly.pdbx_seq_one_letter_code
_entity_poly.pdbx_strand_id
1 'polypeptide(L)'
;MKFKKSFLLIMIVCLICSDMYSADKQISSTKNEFGGITETYILDPSERDYEQFTQISFSYDENGKRRKTAYVFSPSVEKETGYSFQEQFYENGKITAYRMIYSKETAKIRGVKEIIEKLDAQGETTELLYSNGNGYARTSVDSFTLNYPLYSLSFLEGMLDLSDTHAISISAKYKFARTFVHFKGGYSDLNDDEIEAISYFGYTFANSNPNMVDLYKCKSTAISEGKEYTVYIQESLLPYLQDDMDFLMAYGVMGLDGKLVLLMTEFSEIY
;
A
#
# COMPACT_ATOMS: atom_id res chain seq x y z
N MET A 1 22.19 -45.43 19.13
CA MET A 1 22.88 -44.13 18.88
C MET A 1 22.26 -43.26 17.77
N LYS A 2 21.07 -43.58 17.21
CA LYS A 2 20.42 -42.79 16.14
C LYS A 2 19.42 -41.72 16.62
N PHE A 3 18.94 -41.81 17.86
CA PHE A 3 17.95 -40.88 18.42
C PHE A 3 18.48 -39.47 18.70
N LYS A 4 19.79 -39.31 18.97
CA LYS A 4 20.38 -38.00 19.27
C LYS A 4 20.49 -37.07 18.05
N LYS A 5 20.58 -37.61 16.83
CA LYS A 5 20.66 -36.80 15.61
C LYS A 5 19.29 -36.27 15.17
N SER A 6 18.23 -37.04 15.40
CA SER A 6 16.86 -36.63 15.06
C SER A 6 16.35 -35.52 15.98
N PHE A 7 16.71 -35.54 17.27
CA PHE A 7 16.31 -34.49 18.23
C PHE A 7 16.98 -33.13 17.94
N LEU A 8 18.25 -33.15 17.53
CA LEU A 8 18.99 -31.93 17.16
C LEU A 8 18.43 -31.28 15.88
N LEU A 9 18.03 -32.09 14.90
CA LEU A 9 17.44 -31.59 13.65
C LEU A 9 16.07 -30.93 13.90
N ILE A 10 15.24 -31.50 14.77
CA ILE A 10 13.94 -30.93 15.15
C ILE A 10 14.14 -29.60 15.89
N MET A 11 15.14 -29.49 16.77
CA MET A 11 15.41 -28.25 17.50
C MET A 11 15.92 -27.12 16.58
N ILE A 12 16.72 -27.45 15.57
CA ILE A 12 17.20 -26.49 14.55
C ILE A 12 16.04 -26.03 13.66
N VAL A 13 15.14 -26.93 13.27
CA VAL A 13 13.93 -26.57 12.50
C VAL A 13 12.99 -25.70 13.34
N CYS A 14 12.85 -25.97 14.65
CA CYS A 14 12.05 -25.12 15.54
C CYS A 14 12.67 -23.72 15.76
N LEU A 15 13.99 -23.56 15.69
CA LEU A 15 14.69 -22.27 15.76
C LEU A 15 14.61 -21.46 14.45
N ILE A 16 14.37 -22.12 13.31
CA ILE A 16 14.19 -21.44 12.01
C ILE A 16 12.73 -21.01 11.81
N CYS A 17 11.80 -21.54 12.61
CA CYS A 17 10.37 -21.20 12.56
C CYS A 17 9.90 -20.22 13.65
N SER A 18 10.80 -19.62 14.43
CA SER A 18 10.44 -18.47 15.28
C SER A 18 10.38 -17.22 14.41
N ASP A 19 9.15 -16.84 14.09
CA ASP A 19 8.64 -15.63 13.45
C ASP A 19 9.66 -14.52 13.11
N MET A 20 9.71 -14.23 11.81
CA MET A 20 10.65 -13.39 11.08
C MET A 20 10.47 -11.89 11.30
N TYR A 21 10.71 -11.41 12.52
CA TYR A 21 11.10 -10.01 12.75
C TYR A 21 12.20 -9.99 13.81
N SER A 22 13.31 -9.30 13.53
CA SER A 22 14.32 -8.97 14.57
C SER A 22 13.85 -7.82 15.47
N ALA A 23 12.59 -7.40 15.31
CA ALA A 23 12.01 -6.26 15.98
C ALA A 23 11.86 -6.52 17.47
N ASP A 24 12.13 -5.50 18.27
CA ASP A 24 11.89 -5.58 19.71
C ASP A 24 10.37 -5.55 19.95
N LYS A 25 9.80 -6.72 20.22
CA LYS A 25 8.38 -6.87 20.53
C LYS A 25 8.14 -6.46 21.98
N GLN A 26 7.31 -5.45 22.16
CA GLN A 26 6.90 -4.93 23.47
C GLN A 26 5.38 -5.01 23.62
N ILE A 27 4.90 -5.48 24.77
CA ILE A 27 3.48 -5.36 25.13
C ILE A 27 3.28 -3.95 25.68
N SER A 28 2.75 -3.04 24.86
CA SER A 28 2.57 -1.64 25.21
C SER A 28 1.31 -1.38 26.04
N SER A 29 0.33 -2.30 26.01
CA SER A 29 -0.81 -2.30 26.92
C SER A 29 -1.44 -3.68 27.06
N THR A 30 -1.87 -4.04 28.26
CA THR A 30 -2.67 -5.24 28.54
C THR A 30 -4.18 -4.98 28.55
N LYS A 31 -4.60 -3.72 28.43
CA LYS A 31 -6.00 -3.30 28.33
C LYS A 31 -6.12 -2.01 27.50
N ASN A 32 -6.27 -2.16 26.20
CA ASN A 32 -6.44 -1.06 25.24
C ASN A 32 -7.91 -0.60 25.14
N GLU A 33 -8.20 0.33 24.21
CA GLU A 33 -9.57 0.84 23.98
C GLU A 33 -10.60 -0.22 23.57
N PHE A 34 -10.15 -1.41 23.16
CA PHE A 34 -10.98 -2.56 22.78
C PHE A 34 -11.07 -3.64 23.88
N GLY A 35 -10.49 -3.37 25.05
CA GLY A 35 -10.50 -4.27 26.20
C GLY A 35 -9.45 -5.39 26.16
N GLY A 36 -8.66 -5.51 25.08
CA GLY A 36 -7.61 -6.51 24.93
C GLY A 36 -6.19 -5.94 24.99
N ILE A 37 -5.23 -6.62 24.36
CA ILE A 37 -3.81 -6.24 24.39
C ILE A 37 -3.40 -5.39 23.19
N THR A 38 -2.38 -4.55 23.36
CA THR A 38 -1.65 -3.94 22.25
C THR A 38 -0.21 -4.44 22.27
N GLU A 39 0.22 -4.95 21.13
CA GLU A 39 1.59 -5.34 20.84
C GLU A 39 2.24 -4.25 19.98
N THR A 40 3.47 -3.87 20.30
CA THR A 40 4.26 -2.89 19.54
C THR A 40 5.57 -3.53 19.12
N TYR A 41 5.96 -3.28 17.89
CA TYR A 41 7.17 -3.76 17.26
C TYR A 41 7.97 -2.52 16.86
N ILE A 42 9.13 -2.33 17.47
CA ILE A 42 10.08 -1.30 17.06
C ILE A 42 11.04 -1.96 16.08
N LEU A 43 11.01 -1.50 14.82
CA LEU A 43 11.76 -2.14 13.75
C LEU A 43 13.23 -1.74 13.84
N ASP A 44 14.13 -2.71 13.69
CA ASP A 44 15.56 -2.42 13.57
C ASP A 44 15.87 -1.84 12.18
N PRO A 45 16.85 -0.91 12.04
CA PRO A 45 17.25 -0.37 10.74
C PRO A 45 17.63 -1.39 9.67
N SER A 46 17.99 -2.62 10.06
CA SER A 46 18.28 -3.72 9.14
C SER A 46 17.04 -4.45 8.62
N GLU A 47 15.85 -4.16 9.15
CA GLU A 47 14.60 -4.78 8.71
C GLU A 47 14.07 -4.16 7.42
N ARG A 48 13.50 -5.02 6.56
CA ARG A 48 12.96 -4.63 5.26
C ARG A 48 11.96 -3.48 5.36
N ASP A 49 11.11 -3.50 6.38
CA ASP A 49 10.01 -2.54 6.52
C ASP A 49 10.46 -1.23 7.22
N TYR A 50 11.70 -1.15 7.71
CA TYR A 50 12.21 0.02 8.45
C TYR A 50 12.27 1.29 7.60
N GLU A 51 12.58 1.13 6.31
CA GLU A 51 12.60 2.24 5.36
C GLU A 51 11.26 2.99 5.34
N GLN A 52 10.15 2.28 5.56
CA GLN A 52 8.81 2.87 5.62
C GLN A 52 8.36 3.21 7.03
N PHE A 53 8.60 2.31 7.98
CA PHE A 53 8.04 2.40 9.31
C PHE A 53 9.11 2.21 10.37
N THR A 54 9.13 3.05 11.39
CA THR A 54 9.99 2.81 12.55
C THR A 54 9.31 1.94 13.60
N GLN A 55 7.97 1.90 13.56
CA GLN A 55 7.17 1.18 14.53
C GLN A 55 5.86 0.68 13.93
N ILE A 56 5.47 -0.53 14.30
CA ILE A 56 4.17 -1.12 13.99
C ILE A 56 3.49 -1.56 15.30
N SER A 57 2.22 -1.25 15.48
CA SER A 57 1.44 -1.67 16.64
C SER A 57 0.16 -2.39 16.22
N PHE A 58 -0.15 -3.51 16.87
CA PHE A 58 -1.38 -4.27 16.69
C PHE A 58 -2.20 -4.25 17.98
N SER A 59 -3.45 -3.77 17.90
CA SER A 59 -4.39 -3.78 19.02
C SER A 59 -5.46 -4.84 18.80
N TYR A 60 -5.66 -5.70 19.80
CA TYR A 60 -6.61 -6.80 19.81
C TYR A 60 -7.73 -6.53 20.84
N ASP A 61 -8.91 -7.08 20.61
CA ASP A 61 -9.97 -7.14 21.62
C ASP A 61 -9.76 -8.29 22.62
N GLU A 62 -10.66 -8.42 23.60
CA GLU A 62 -10.64 -9.46 24.62
C GLU A 62 -10.69 -10.90 24.07
N ASN A 63 -11.18 -11.06 22.82
CA ASN A 63 -11.28 -12.35 22.14
C ASN A 63 -10.05 -12.62 21.24
N GLY A 64 -9.03 -11.77 21.30
CA GLY A 64 -7.81 -11.89 20.49
C GLY A 64 -7.99 -11.50 19.03
N LYS A 65 -9.10 -10.83 18.67
CA LYS A 65 -9.33 -10.38 17.29
C LYS A 65 -8.72 -8.99 17.10
N ARG A 66 -7.95 -8.83 16.03
CA ARG A 66 -7.31 -7.55 15.68
C ARG A 66 -8.39 -6.49 15.38
N ARG A 67 -8.31 -5.35 16.06
CA ARG A 67 -9.22 -4.20 15.91
C ARG A 67 -8.53 -2.96 15.35
N LYS A 68 -7.21 -2.85 15.53
CA LYS A 68 -6.44 -1.73 15.00
C LYS A 68 -5.02 -2.14 14.61
N THR A 69 -4.49 -1.52 13.57
CA THR A 69 -3.06 -1.52 13.26
C THR A 69 -2.60 -0.09 13.13
N ALA A 70 -1.48 0.25 13.75
CA ALA A 70 -0.91 1.59 13.74
C ALA A 70 0.54 1.54 13.26
N TYR A 71 0.93 2.52 12.46
CA TYR A 71 2.23 2.63 11.82
C TYR A 71 2.83 4.01 12.11
N VAL A 72 4.06 4.05 12.60
CA VAL A 72 4.85 5.29 12.68
C VAL A 72 5.76 5.31 11.47
N PHE A 73 5.61 6.32 10.61
CA PHE A 73 6.45 6.44 9.41
C PHE A 73 7.91 6.70 9.80
N SER A 74 8.84 6.28 8.94
CA SER A 74 10.24 6.63 9.08
C SER A 74 10.44 8.14 8.86
N PRO A 75 11.51 8.76 9.39
CA PRO A 75 11.78 10.17 9.14
C PRO A 75 11.92 10.51 7.65
N SER A 76 12.35 9.56 6.82
CA SER A 76 12.44 9.75 5.36
C SER A 76 11.03 9.87 4.76
N VAL A 77 10.15 8.92 5.06
CA VAL A 77 8.77 8.93 4.56
C VAL A 77 7.97 10.09 5.15
N GLU A 78 8.20 10.47 6.41
CA GLU A 78 7.55 11.65 6.98
C GLU A 78 7.98 12.94 6.27
N LYS A 79 9.28 13.07 5.95
CA LYS A 79 9.79 14.24 5.22
C LYS A 79 9.23 14.32 3.80
N GLU A 80 9.14 13.19 3.12
CA GLU A 80 8.64 13.09 1.75
C GLU A 80 7.12 13.32 1.70
N THR A 81 6.35 12.57 2.48
CA THR A 81 4.89 12.53 2.37
C THR A 81 4.18 13.57 3.24
N GLY A 82 4.88 14.09 4.23
CA GLY A 82 4.31 14.94 5.28
C GLY A 82 3.44 14.19 6.29
N TYR A 83 3.34 12.86 6.24
CA TYR A 83 2.60 12.06 7.22
C TYR A 83 3.54 11.45 8.26
N SER A 84 3.17 11.55 9.54
CA SER A 84 3.93 10.96 10.63
C SER A 84 3.36 9.61 11.09
N PHE A 85 2.07 9.36 10.80
CA PHE A 85 1.37 8.20 11.34
C PHE A 85 0.21 7.73 10.47
N GLN A 86 -0.06 6.42 10.50
CA GLN A 86 -1.23 5.80 9.90
C GLN A 86 -1.90 4.82 10.88
N GLU A 87 -3.22 4.83 10.96
CA GLU A 87 -4.02 3.79 11.61
C GLU A 87 -4.95 3.10 10.59
N GLN A 88 -5.20 1.82 10.83
CA GLN A 88 -6.18 0.99 10.15
C GLN A 88 -7.11 0.39 11.20
N PHE A 89 -8.42 0.55 11.03
CA PHE A 89 -9.44 0.04 11.95
C PHE A 89 -10.13 -1.16 11.36
N TYR A 90 -10.44 -2.15 12.20
CA TYR A 90 -10.99 -3.43 11.78
C TYR A 90 -12.29 -3.76 12.51
N GLU A 91 -13.24 -4.30 11.75
CA GLU A 91 -14.45 -4.95 12.24
C GLU A 91 -14.68 -6.24 11.46
N ASN A 92 -14.89 -7.35 12.17
CA ASN A 92 -15.12 -8.66 11.52
C ASN A 92 -14.01 -9.07 10.53
N GLY A 93 -12.76 -8.69 10.84
CA GLY A 93 -11.60 -9.00 10.01
C GLY A 93 -11.48 -8.14 8.75
N LYS A 94 -12.41 -7.20 8.54
CA LYS A 94 -12.40 -6.24 7.43
C LYS A 94 -11.98 -4.87 7.94
N ILE A 95 -11.27 -4.12 7.09
CA ILE A 95 -10.93 -2.73 7.39
C ILE A 95 -12.20 -1.90 7.25
N THR A 96 -12.47 -1.04 8.24
CA THR A 96 -13.61 -0.12 8.24
C THR A 96 -13.19 1.34 8.21
N ALA A 97 -11.93 1.64 8.51
CA ALA A 97 -11.38 2.97 8.32
C ALA A 97 -9.86 3.01 8.22
N TYR A 98 -9.36 4.02 7.53
CA TYR A 98 -7.98 4.49 7.59
C TYR A 98 -7.94 5.85 8.28
N ARG A 99 -6.89 6.12 9.06
CA ARG A 99 -6.59 7.45 9.59
C ARG A 99 -5.15 7.79 9.29
N MET A 100 -4.92 8.94 8.67
CA MET A 100 -3.59 9.47 8.38
C MET A 100 -3.37 10.73 9.19
N ILE A 101 -2.23 10.84 9.87
CA ILE A 101 -1.88 12.02 10.67
C ILE A 101 -0.69 12.70 10.03
N TYR A 102 -0.84 13.99 9.74
CA TYR A 102 0.25 14.82 9.23
C TYR A 102 1.33 15.02 10.29
N SER A 103 2.57 15.22 9.83
CA SER A 103 3.65 15.77 10.65
C SER A 103 3.22 17.11 11.24
N LYS A 104 3.86 17.53 12.34
CA LYS A 104 3.55 18.83 12.95
C LYS A 104 3.78 20.00 11.99
N GLU A 105 4.82 19.90 11.16
CA GLU A 105 5.17 20.92 10.18
C GLU A 105 4.12 20.99 9.07
N THR A 106 3.81 19.86 8.44
CA THR A 106 2.80 19.76 7.39
C THR A 106 1.43 20.16 7.90
N ALA A 107 1.06 19.76 9.12
CA ALA A 107 -0.22 20.13 9.72
C ALA A 107 -0.36 21.64 9.95
N LYS A 108 0.74 22.31 10.32
CA LYS A 108 0.78 23.77 10.49
C LYS A 108 0.61 24.49 9.15
N ILE A 109 1.24 23.98 8.09
CA ILE A 109 1.14 24.55 6.74
C ILE A 109 -0.26 24.35 6.16
N ARG A 110 -0.81 23.13 6.27
CA ARG A 110 -2.11 22.75 5.68
C ARG A 110 -3.31 23.21 6.51
N GLY A 111 -3.12 23.53 7.78
CA GLY A 111 -4.22 23.82 8.71
C GLY A 111 -5.08 22.60 9.05
N VAL A 112 -4.65 21.39 8.66
CA VAL A 112 -5.31 20.10 8.89
C VAL A 112 -4.31 19.17 9.56
N LYS A 113 -4.72 18.48 10.61
CA LYS A 113 -3.89 17.53 11.37
C LYS A 113 -4.05 16.10 10.89
N GLU A 114 -5.26 15.72 10.50
CA GLU A 114 -5.54 14.34 10.13
C GLU A 114 -6.68 14.21 9.13
N ILE A 115 -6.66 13.07 8.45
CA ILE A 115 -7.66 12.62 7.50
C ILE A 115 -8.14 11.25 7.96
N ILE A 116 -9.45 11.02 7.99
CA ILE A 116 -10.06 9.72 8.23
C ILE A 116 -10.91 9.34 7.03
N GLU A 117 -10.66 8.15 6.49
CA GLU A 117 -11.40 7.53 5.40
C GLU A 117 -12.18 6.34 5.96
N LYS A 118 -13.52 6.34 5.83
CA LYS A 118 -14.36 5.23 6.29
C LYS A 118 -14.87 4.39 5.14
N LEU A 119 -14.83 3.08 5.32
CA LEU A 119 -15.18 2.10 4.31
C LEU A 119 -16.48 1.37 4.68
N ASP A 120 -17.24 0.97 3.68
CA ASP A 120 -18.34 0.01 3.85
C ASP A 120 -17.85 -1.45 3.89
N ALA A 121 -18.79 -2.40 3.88
CA ALA A 121 -18.48 -3.83 3.94
C ALA A 121 -17.85 -4.40 2.65
N GLN A 122 -17.93 -3.66 1.56
CA GLN A 122 -17.37 -3.93 0.24
C GLN A 122 -15.98 -3.31 0.10
N GLY A 123 -15.61 -2.39 0.98
CA GLY A 123 -14.35 -1.67 0.97
C GLY A 123 -14.42 -0.36 0.19
N GLU A 124 -15.62 0.09 -0.19
CA GLU A 124 -15.82 1.38 -0.85
C GLU A 124 -15.87 2.49 0.20
N THR A 125 -15.26 3.63 -0.11
CA THR A 125 -15.26 4.74 0.83
C THR A 125 -16.61 5.44 0.86
N THR A 126 -17.15 5.54 2.08
CA THR A 126 -18.45 6.16 2.36
C THR A 126 -18.31 7.57 2.93
N GLU A 127 -17.15 7.90 3.51
CA GLU A 127 -16.98 9.15 4.23
C GLU A 127 -15.50 9.56 4.30
N LEU A 128 -15.22 10.84 4.04
CA LEU A 128 -13.94 11.47 4.35
C LEU A 128 -14.13 12.57 5.40
N LEU A 129 -13.26 12.54 6.40
CA LEU A 129 -13.23 13.47 7.51
C LEU A 129 -11.86 14.13 7.59
N TYR A 130 -11.85 15.45 7.71
CA TYR A 130 -10.64 16.25 7.94
C TYR A 130 -10.74 16.93 9.29
N SER A 131 -9.69 16.85 10.10
CA SER A 131 -9.67 17.49 11.41
C SER A 131 -8.43 18.34 11.61
N ASN A 132 -8.60 19.52 12.21
CA ASN A 132 -7.52 20.37 12.71
C ASN A 132 -7.33 20.23 14.24
N GLY A 133 -8.05 19.28 14.86
CA GLY A 133 -8.08 19.04 16.29
C GLY A 133 -9.23 19.72 17.05
N ASN A 134 -10.02 20.59 16.41
CA ASN A 134 -11.16 21.27 17.03
C ASN A 134 -12.52 20.71 16.57
N GLY A 135 -12.51 19.69 15.71
CA GLY A 135 -13.69 19.07 15.12
C GLY A 135 -13.38 18.45 13.76
N TYR A 136 -14.38 17.87 13.12
CA TYR A 136 -14.25 17.29 11.79
C TYR A 136 -15.08 18.07 10.77
N ALA A 137 -14.45 18.41 9.64
CA ALA A 137 -15.15 18.73 8.41
C ALA A 137 -15.41 17.44 7.65
N ARG A 138 -16.67 17.23 7.24
CA ARG A 138 -17.11 16.05 6.50
C ARG A 138 -17.36 16.42 5.04
N THR A 139 -16.88 15.61 4.12
CA THR A 139 -17.26 15.70 2.71
C THR A 139 -17.95 14.42 2.27
N SER A 140 -19.07 14.56 1.54
CA SER A 140 -19.57 13.47 0.71
C SER A 140 -18.65 13.30 -0.51
N VAL A 141 -18.67 12.10 -1.06
CA VAL A 141 -17.53 11.44 -1.68
C VAL A 141 -17.48 11.73 -3.20
N ASP A 142 -16.83 12.82 -3.62
CA ASP A 142 -16.47 13.10 -5.03
C ASP A 142 -14.95 13.37 -5.18
N SER A 143 -14.10 12.75 -4.35
CA SER A 143 -12.64 12.96 -4.41
C SER A 143 -11.93 11.80 -5.15
N PHE A 144 -10.99 12.16 -6.01
CA PHE A 144 -10.21 11.30 -6.89
C PHE A 144 -9.44 10.16 -6.18
N THR A 145 -9.10 10.36 -4.90
CA THR A 145 -8.38 9.41 -4.05
C THR A 145 -9.18 8.19 -3.59
N LEU A 146 -10.50 8.15 -3.85
CA LEU A 146 -11.46 7.26 -3.20
C LEU A 146 -11.61 5.86 -3.82
N ASN A 147 -11.12 5.66 -5.05
CA ASN A 147 -11.18 4.36 -5.72
C ASN A 147 -9.85 3.57 -5.64
N TYR A 148 -8.85 4.12 -4.96
CA TYR A 148 -7.48 3.60 -4.92
C TYR A 148 -6.99 3.48 -3.47
N PRO A 149 -7.18 2.32 -2.80
CA PRO A 149 -6.62 2.07 -1.47
C PRO A 149 -5.09 2.17 -1.47
N LEU A 150 -4.50 2.58 -0.34
CA LEU A 150 -3.05 2.69 -0.23
C LEU A 150 -2.41 1.32 0.09
N TYR A 151 -1.54 0.84 -0.79
CA TYR A 151 -0.79 -0.41 -0.63
C TYR A 151 0.70 -0.19 -0.94
N SER A 152 1.59 -0.94 -0.30
CA SER A 152 2.98 -1.01 -0.76
C SER A 152 3.05 -1.89 -2.02
N LEU A 153 3.98 -1.57 -2.93
CA LEU A 153 4.15 -2.37 -4.14
C LEU A 153 4.65 -3.78 -3.79
N SER A 154 5.59 -3.90 -2.86
CA SER A 154 6.04 -5.19 -2.31
C SER A 154 4.92 -6.12 -1.82
N PHE A 155 3.90 -5.57 -1.18
CA PHE A 155 2.73 -6.34 -0.74
C PHE A 155 1.92 -6.82 -1.94
N LEU A 156 1.66 -5.95 -2.91
CA LEU A 156 0.91 -6.29 -4.12
C LEU A 156 1.63 -7.37 -4.95
N GLU A 157 2.96 -7.36 -5.02
CA GLU A 157 3.75 -8.43 -5.64
C GLU A 157 3.49 -9.79 -4.98
N GLY A 158 3.44 -9.82 -3.64
CA GLY A 158 3.12 -11.04 -2.89
C GLY A 158 1.70 -11.55 -3.13
N MET A 159 0.81 -10.72 -3.68
CA MET A 159 -0.58 -11.07 -4.02
C MET A 159 -0.74 -11.49 -5.49
N LEU A 160 0.32 -11.48 -6.30
CA LEU A 160 0.28 -11.99 -7.67
C LEU A 160 0.06 -13.51 -7.66
N ASP A 161 -0.96 -13.97 -8.38
CA ASP A 161 -1.18 -15.40 -8.61
C ASP A 161 -0.29 -15.88 -9.77
N LEU A 162 0.88 -16.43 -9.44
CA LEU A 162 1.87 -16.88 -10.43
C LEU A 162 1.46 -18.15 -11.22
N SER A 163 0.21 -18.61 -11.10
CA SER A 163 -0.25 -19.84 -11.75
C SER A 163 -0.58 -19.67 -13.24
N ASP A 164 -0.77 -18.44 -13.74
CA ASP A 164 -1.07 -18.14 -15.15
C ASP A 164 0.11 -17.43 -15.85
N THR A 165 0.40 -17.82 -17.09
CA THR A 165 1.73 -17.57 -17.70
C THR A 165 1.85 -16.34 -18.59
N HIS A 166 0.78 -15.59 -18.87
CA HIS A 166 0.85 -14.41 -19.76
C HIS A 166 0.33 -13.14 -19.09
N ALA A 167 -0.95 -13.07 -18.70
CA ALA A 167 -1.48 -11.97 -17.89
C ALA A 167 -2.03 -12.53 -16.57
N ILE A 168 -1.35 -12.24 -15.48
CA ILE A 168 -1.72 -12.73 -14.15
C ILE A 168 -2.83 -11.85 -13.60
N SER A 169 -3.95 -12.48 -13.23
CA SER A 169 -5.02 -11.79 -12.52
C SER A 169 -4.60 -11.53 -11.08
N ILE A 170 -4.63 -10.27 -10.67
CA ILE A 170 -4.69 -9.92 -9.25
C ILE A 170 -6.13 -10.06 -8.78
N SER A 171 -6.32 -10.50 -7.53
CA SER A 171 -7.64 -10.52 -6.89
C SER A 171 -8.35 -9.19 -7.14
N ALA A 172 -9.62 -9.24 -7.55
CA ALA A 172 -10.42 -8.03 -7.83
C ALA A 172 -10.45 -7.02 -6.67
N LYS A 173 -10.09 -7.46 -5.45
CA LYS A 173 -9.89 -6.64 -4.26
C LYS A 173 -8.69 -5.67 -4.35
N TYR A 174 -7.61 -6.05 -5.03
CA TYR A 174 -6.36 -5.27 -5.10
C TYR A 174 -6.10 -4.70 -6.50
N LYS A 175 -7.12 -4.68 -7.37
CA LYS A 175 -7.02 -4.26 -8.78
C LYS A 175 -6.72 -2.77 -8.95
N PHE A 176 -6.97 -1.95 -7.93
CA PHE A 176 -6.70 -0.53 -7.90
C PHE A 176 -5.96 -0.22 -6.61
N ALA A 177 -4.92 0.61 -6.71
CA ALA A 177 -4.11 1.00 -5.57
C ALA A 177 -3.49 2.39 -5.77
N ARG A 178 -3.02 2.98 -4.68
CA ARG A 178 -2.12 4.12 -4.74
C ARG A 178 -0.89 3.91 -3.87
N THR A 179 0.23 4.45 -4.32
CA THR A 179 1.53 4.33 -3.65
C THR A 179 2.40 5.53 -3.98
N PHE A 180 3.28 5.90 -3.06
CA PHE A 180 4.35 6.85 -3.30
C PHE A 180 5.44 6.20 -4.15
N VAL A 181 5.82 6.88 -5.23
CA VAL A 181 6.84 6.41 -6.16
C VAL A 181 7.74 7.56 -6.59
N HIS A 182 8.99 7.22 -6.88
CA HIS A 182 9.91 8.08 -7.58
C HIS A 182 9.89 7.74 -9.07
N PHE A 183 9.53 8.69 -9.93
CA PHE A 183 9.43 8.50 -11.36
C PHE A 183 10.74 8.87 -12.05
N LYS A 184 11.39 7.85 -12.62
CA LYS A 184 12.72 7.99 -13.22
C LYS A 184 12.70 8.76 -14.54
N GLY A 185 11.53 8.84 -15.19
CA GLY A 185 11.43 9.39 -16.52
C GLY A 185 11.91 8.45 -17.62
N GLY A 186 11.99 8.98 -18.85
CA GLY A 186 12.31 8.19 -20.04
C GLY A 186 11.12 7.34 -20.50
N TYR A 187 10.61 7.66 -21.69
CA TYR A 187 9.45 7.01 -22.28
C TYR A 187 9.89 6.04 -23.38
N SER A 188 9.25 4.88 -23.42
CA SER A 188 9.40 3.92 -24.52
C SER A 188 8.04 3.46 -25.00
N ASP A 189 7.96 3.16 -26.30
CA ASP A 189 6.74 2.65 -26.90
C ASP A 189 6.36 1.29 -26.31
N LEU A 190 5.06 1.01 -26.31
CA LEU A 190 4.52 -0.30 -25.95
C LEU A 190 4.77 -1.29 -27.09
N ASN A 191 5.07 -2.54 -26.76
CA ASN A 191 5.11 -3.62 -27.75
C ASN A 191 3.74 -4.31 -27.89
N ASP A 192 3.61 -5.19 -28.89
CA ASP A 192 2.34 -5.88 -29.19
C ASP A 192 1.82 -6.72 -28.00
N ASP A 193 2.71 -7.42 -27.28
CA ASP A 193 2.35 -8.25 -26.12
C ASP A 193 1.80 -7.40 -24.96
N GLU A 194 2.38 -6.22 -24.73
CA GLU A 194 1.93 -5.27 -23.71
C GLU A 194 0.58 -4.65 -24.06
N ILE A 195 0.37 -4.31 -25.34
CA ILE A 195 -0.91 -3.81 -25.86
C ILE A 195 -2.00 -4.86 -25.67
N GLU A 196 -1.71 -6.13 -25.98
CA GLU A 196 -2.64 -7.24 -25.76
C GLU A 196 -2.97 -7.42 -24.27
N ALA A 197 -1.97 -7.40 -23.39
CA ALA A 197 -2.16 -7.54 -21.94
C ALA A 197 -3.03 -6.42 -21.36
N ILE A 198 -2.78 -5.16 -21.72
CA ILE A 198 -3.58 -4.00 -21.29
C ILE A 198 -5.03 -4.14 -21.80
N SER A 199 -5.21 -4.59 -23.04
CA SER A 199 -6.54 -4.82 -23.62
C SER A 199 -7.32 -5.89 -22.86
N TYR A 200 -6.65 -7.00 -22.52
CA TYR A 200 -7.22 -8.08 -21.72
C TYR A 200 -7.60 -7.63 -20.31
N PHE A 201 -6.75 -6.84 -19.66
CA PHE A 201 -7.04 -6.24 -18.36
C PHE A 201 -8.28 -5.34 -18.42
N GLY A 202 -8.36 -4.45 -19.43
CA GLY A 202 -9.51 -3.57 -19.62
C GLY A 202 -10.81 -4.34 -19.86
N TYR A 203 -10.76 -5.41 -20.66
CA TYR A 203 -11.91 -6.26 -20.91
C TYR A 203 -12.42 -6.94 -19.62
N THR A 204 -11.49 -7.48 -18.82
CA THR A 204 -11.81 -8.29 -17.63
C THR A 204 -12.24 -7.45 -16.43
N PHE A 205 -11.66 -6.26 -16.25
CA PHE A 205 -11.81 -5.50 -15.00
C PHE A 205 -12.51 -4.14 -15.13
N ALA A 206 -12.57 -3.55 -16.33
CA ALA A 206 -13.18 -2.23 -16.56
C ALA A 206 -14.58 -2.30 -17.18
N ASN A 207 -15.32 -3.40 -16.97
CA ASN A 207 -16.68 -3.62 -17.51
C ASN A 207 -16.76 -3.42 -19.03
N SER A 208 -15.87 -4.10 -19.78
CA SER A 208 -15.93 -4.13 -21.24
C SER A 208 -15.73 -2.77 -21.90
N ASN A 209 -14.78 -1.97 -21.44
CA ASN A 209 -14.27 -0.83 -22.22
C ASN A 209 -13.06 -1.30 -23.07
N PRO A 210 -13.28 -1.84 -24.29
CA PRO A 210 -12.19 -2.35 -25.14
C PRO A 210 -11.20 -1.24 -25.55
N ASN A 211 -11.59 0.03 -25.41
CA ASN A 211 -10.76 1.17 -25.79
C ASN A 211 -9.81 1.60 -24.66
N MET A 212 -9.70 0.84 -23.58
CA MET A 212 -8.78 1.17 -22.48
C MET A 212 -7.33 1.20 -22.96
N VAL A 213 -6.96 0.35 -23.91
CA VAL A 213 -5.63 0.33 -24.51
C VAL A 213 -5.30 1.63 -25.25
N ASP A 214 -6.29 2.28 -25.87
CA ASP A 214 -6.08 3.52 -26.61
C ASP A 214 -5.62 4.67 -25.71
N LEU A 215 -5.93 4.58 -24.41
CA LEU A 215 -5.51 5.55 -23.40
C LEU A 215 -4.01 5.46 -23.14
N TYR A 216 -3.41 4.27 -23.19
CA TYR A 216 -2.02 4.03 -22.81
C TYR A 216 -1.11 4.11 -24.05
N LYS A 217 -0.11 5.00 -24.02
CA LYS A 217 0.75 5.26 -25.19
C LYS A 217 2.17 4.77 -25.03
N CYS A 218 2.69 4.79 -23.82
CA CYS A 218 4.07 4.45 -23.56
C CYS A 218 4.21 3.85 -22.17
N LYS A 219 5.42 3.36 -21.91
CA LYS A 219 5.86 2.90 -20.60
C LYS A 219 7.09 3.65 -20.12
N SER A 220 7.23 3.68 -18.80
CA SER A 220 8.42 4.20 -18.11
C SER A 220 8.69 3.38 -16.85
N THR A 221 9.60 3.86 -16.02
CA THR A 221 10.04 3.22 -14.78
C THR A 221 9.68 4.07 -13.58
N ALA A 222 8.95 3.48 -12.64
CA ALA A 222 8.82 3.99 -11.29
C ALA A 222 9.72 3.20 -10.33
N ILE A 223 10.23 3.88 -9.31
CA ILE A 223 11.03 3.31 -8.25
C ILE A 223 10.23 3.40 -6.96
N SER A 224 10.11 2.30 -6.25
CA SER A 224 9.57 2.26 -4.89
C SER A 224 10.33 1.21 -4.10
N GLU A 225 10.67 1.50 -2.85
CA GLU A 225 11.40 0.53 -1.99
C GLU A 225 12.71 0.05 -2.65
N GLY A 226 13.42 0.94 -3.36
CA GLY A 226 14.66 0.64 -4.10
C GLY A 226 14.50 -0.31 -5.29
N LYS A 227 13.27 -0.67 -5.66
CA LYS A 227 12.94 -1.58 -6.76
C LYS A 227 12.31 -0.82 -7.94
N GLU A 228 12.67 -1.22 -9.15
CA GLU A 228 12.10 -0.69 -10.39
C GLU A 228 10.83 -1.45 -10.79
N TYR A 229 9.79 -0.70 -11.16
CA TYR A 229 8.50 -1.19 -11.64
C TYR A 229 8.19 -0.56 -12.99
N THR A 230 7.61 -1.35 -13.90
CA THR A 230 7.11 -0.84 -15.18
C THR A 230 5.78 -0.12 -14.95
N VAL A 231 5.68 1.09 -15.49
CA VAL A 231 4.46 1.90 -15.45
C VAL A 231 4.00 2.18 -16.86
N TYR A 232 2.77 1.79 -17.17
CA TYR A 232 2.06 2.19 -18.38
C TYR A 232 1.36 3.52 -18.15
N ILE A 233 1.57 4.46 -19.06
CA ILE A 233 1.19 5.86 -18.90
C ILE A 233 0.12 6.24 -19.91
N GLN A 234 -0.93 6.91 -19.43
CA GLN A 234 -1.97 7.44 -20.28
C GLN A 234 -1.50 8.69 -21.04
N GLU A 235 -1.94 8.83 -22.30
CA GLU A 235 -1.61 9.98 -23.15
C GLU A 235 -1.90 11.32 -22.47
N SER A 236 -3.03 11.40 -21.76
CA SER A 236 -3.49 12.60 -21.06
C SER A 236 -2.58 13.03 -19.91
N LEU A 237 -1.78 12.12 -19.34
CA LEU A 237 -0.91 12.39 -18.20
C LEU A 237 0.50 12.83 -18.62
N LEU A 238 0.93 12.47 -19.84
CA LEU A 238 2.28 12.73 -20.34
C LEU A 238 2.74 14.19 -20.26
N PRO A 239 1.91 15.21 -20.58
CA PRO A 239 2.36 16.61 -20.52
C PRO A 239 2.72 17.08 -19.11
N TYR A 240 2.31 16.35 -18.08
CA TYR A 240 2.45 16.73 -16.68
C TYR A 240 3.56 15.94 -15.97
N LEU A 241 4.07 14.87 -16.59
CA LEU A 241 5.12 14.04 -16.02
C LEU A 241 6.49 14.62 -16.33
N GLN A 242 7.25 14.91 -15.28
CA GLN A 242 8.65 15.34 -15.36
C GLN A 242 9.55 14.16 -15.01
N ASP A 243 10.70 14.07 -15.67
CA ASP A 243 11.74 13.13 -15.26
C ASP A 243 12.22 13.46 -13.84
N ASP A 244 12.55 12.42 -13.06
CA ASP A 244 13.13 12.54 -11.72
C ASP A 244 12.19 13.22 -10.70
N MET A 245 10.95 12.74 -10.60
CA MET A 245 9.88 13.33 -9.77
C MET A 245 9.27 12.34 -8.78
N ASP A 246 9.10 12.77 -7.52
CA ASP A 246 8.34 12.02 -6.51
C ASP A 246 6.85 12.39 -6.55
N PHE A 247 5.97 11.39 -6.61
CA PHE A 247 4.52 11.62 -6.57
C PHE A 247 3.73 10.47 -5.95
N LEU A 248 2.53 10.80 -5.49
CA LEU A 248 1.52 9.81 -5.15
C LEU A 248 0.85 9.35 -6.45
N MET A 249 1.07 8.10 -6.83
CA MET A 249 0.50 7.52 -8.03
C MET A 249 -0.75 6.71 -7.69
N ALA A 250 -1.83 6.90 -8.45
CA ALA A 250 -2.97 5.98 -8.49
C ALA A 250 -2.90 5.13 -9.77
N TYR A 251 -3.14 3.82 -9.63
CA TYR A 251 -2.92 2.89 -10.71
C TYR A 251 -3.81 1.64 -10.63
N GLY A 252 -4.10 1.07 -11.79
CA GLY A 252 -4.56 -0.30 -11.93
C GLY A 252 -3.38 -1.27 -11.78
N VAL A 253 -3.63 -2.44 -11.20
CA VAL A 253 -2.60 -3.43 -10.90
C VAL A 253 -2.74 -4.65 -11.80
N MET A 254 -1.69 -4.98 -12.55
CA MET A 254 -1.66 -6.12 -13.46
C MET A 254 -0.39 -6.92 -13.23
N GLY A 255 -0.47 -8.25 -13.34
CA GLY A 255 0.72 -9.08 -13.46
C GLY A 255 1.01 -9.41 -14.93
N LEU A 256 2.25 -9.25 -15.35
CA LEU A 256 2.71 -9.56 -16.71
C LEU A 256 4.03 -10.32 -16.60
N ASP A 257 4.11 -11.52 -17.17
CA ASP A 257 5.29 -12.40 -17.12
C ASP A 257 5.87 -12.58 -15.71
N GLY A 258 5.00 -12.76 -14.71
CA GLY A 258 5.40 -12.93 -13.31
C GLY A 258 5.90 -11.65 -12.62
N LYS A 259 5.73 -10.48 -13.24
CA LYS A 259 6.09 -9.18 -12.67
C LYS A 259 4.86 -8.33 -12.41
N LEU A 260 4.94 -7.49 -11.38
CA LEU A 260 3.95 -6.45 -11.13
C LEU A 260 4.15 -5.29 -12.11
N VAL A 261 3.06 -4.89 -12.76
CA VAL A 261 3.02 -3.77 -13.69
C VAL A 261 1.88 -2.83 -13.32
N LEU A 262 2.13 -1.53 -13.46
CA LEU A 262 1.27 -0.47 -12.95
C LEU A 262 0.63 0.28 -14.12
N LEU A 263 -0.69 0.26 -14.20
CA LEU A 263 -1.44 1.02 -15.19
C LEU A 263 -1.79 2.37 -14.57
N MET A 264 -0.96 3.38 -14.78
CA MET A 264 -1.16 4.70 -14.19
C MET A 264 -2.50 5.29 -14.63
N THR A 265 -3.27 5.78 -13.67
CA THR A 265 -4.57 6.41 -13.94
C THR A 265 -4.57 7.88 -13.54
N GLU A 266 -3.77 8.23 -12.53
CA GLU A 266 -3.67 9.59 -12.01
C GLU A 266 -2.42 9.73 -11.15
N PHE A 267 -1.96 10.96 -10.91
CA PHE A 267 -0.95 11.26 -9.91
C PHE A 267 -1.19 12.60 -9.22
N SER A 268 -0.55 12.77 -8.07
CA SER A 268 -0.45 14.05 -7.37
C SER A 268 0.99 14.32 -6.99
N GLU A 269 1.54 15.42 -7.50
CA GLU A 269 2.89 15.89 -7.16
C GLU A 269 3.04 16.09 -5.66
N ILE A 270 4.21 15.72 -5.14
CA ILE A 270 4.60 15.99 -3.76
C ILE A 270 5.53 17.21 -3.82
N TYR A 271 5.03 18.36 -3.39
CA TYR A 271 5.82 19.59 -3.21
C TYR A 271 6.49 19.63 -1.84
#